data_AF-A0A3D0WTJ6-F1
#
_entry.id   AF-A0A3D0WTJ6-F1
#
_cell.length_a   1.000
_cell.length_b   1.000
_cell.length_c   1.000
_cell.angle_alpha   90.00
_cell.angle_beta   90.00
_cell.angle_gamma   90.00
#
_symmetry.space_group_name_H-M   'P 1'
#
loop_
_entity.id
_entity.type
_entity.pdbx_description
1 polymer ?
#
loop_
_entity_poly.entity_id
_entity_poly.type
_entity_poly.pdbx_seq_one_letter_code
_entity_poly.pdbx_strand_id
1 'polypeptide(L)' 'MKTYFGVIQNGRSFKEVKTRLTGLGIKISKYYPGLKIVKFETEKEVSEAKFDFFITIEEEKEDFFIQ' A
#
# COMPACT_ATOMS: atom_id res chain seq x y z
N MET A 1 13.99 1.86 4.32
CA MET A 1 12.80 1.32 3.62
C MET A 1 11.57 1.85 4.33
N LYS A 2 10.63 2.47 3.61
CA LYS A 2 9.40 3.03 4.18
C LYS A 2 8.26 2.05 4.01
N THR A 3 7.31 2.10 4.92
CA THR A 3 6.13 1.24 4.93
C THR A 3 4.89 2.08 4.70
N TYR A 4 3.98 1.57 3.89
CA TYR A 4 2.76 2.28 3.51
C TYR A 4 1.54 1.35 3.58
N PHE A 5 0.37 1.97 3.77
CA PHE A 5 -0.93 1.35 3.67
C PHE A 5 -1.70 1.96 2.51
N GLY A 6 -2.07 1.13 1.52
CA GLY A 6 -2.93 1.53 0.41
C GLY A 6 -4.32 0.92 0.52
N VAL A 7 -5.36 1.76 0.42
CA VAL A 7 -6.76 1.30 0.39
C VAL A 7 -7.15 1.01 -1.06
N ILE A 8 -7.45 -0.25 -1.39
CA ILE A 8 -7.78 -0.66 -2.77
C ILE A 8 -9.09 -0.01 -3.23
N GLN A 9 -9.07 0.57 -4.43
CA GLN A 9 -10.24 1.16 -5.06
C GLN A 9 -11.38 0.14 -5.28
N ASN A 10 -12.63 0.58 -5.10
CA ASN A 10 -13.78 -0.26 -5.41
C ASN A 10 -13.76 -0.70 -6.88
N GLY A 11 -14.06 -1.99 -7.13
CA GLY A 11 -13.97 -2.61 -8.45
C GLY A 11 -12.59 -3.20 -8.80
N ARG A 12 -11.52 -2.88 -8.05
CA ARG A 12 -10.21 -3.50 -8.22
C ARG A 12 -10.05 -4.73 -7.34
N SER A 13 -9.33 -5.73 -7.85
CA SER A 13 -9.02 -6.95 -7.09
C SER A 13 -7.63 -6.85 -6.45
N PHE A 14 -7.44 -7.52 -5.31
CA PHE A 14 -6.11 -7.65 -4.70
C PHE A 14 -5.10 -8.30 -5.66
N LYS A 15 -5.53 -9.25 -6.49
CA LYS A 15 -4.66 -9.89 -7.49
C LYS A 15 -4.08 -8.86 -8.47
N GLU A 16 -4.91 -7.97 -8.99
CA GLU A 16 -4.47 -6.90 -9.88
C GLU A 16 -3.48 -5.96 -9.19
N VAL A 17 -3.82 -5.48 -7.99
CA VAL A 17 -2.96 -4.59 -7.18
C VAL A 17 -1.61 -5.26 -6.90
N LYS A 18 -1.64 -6.55 -6.52
CA LYS A 18 -0.44 -7.33 -6.26
C LYS A 18 0.48 -7.36 -7.48
N THR A 19 -0.05 -7.69 -8.65
CA THR A 19 0.72 -7.73 -9.90
C THR A 19 1.37 -6.38 -10.21
N ARG A 20 0.63 -5.27 -10.08
CA ARG A 20 1.16 -3.92 -10.32
C ARG A 20 2.28 -3.55 -9.34
N LEU A 21 2.08 -3.77 -8.04
CA LEU A 21 3.10 -3.50 -7.02
C LEU A 21 4.37 -4.32 -7.25
N THR A 22 4.24 -5.63 -7.49
CA THR A 22 5.40 -6.48 -7.76
C THR A 22 6.13 -6.10 -9.05
N GLY A 23 5.38 -5.66 -10.08
CA GLY A 23 5.97 -5.16 -11.34
C GLY A 23 6.78 -3.87 -11.15
N LEU A 24 6.49 -3.08 -10.11
CA LEU A 24 7.24 -1.89 -9.74
C LEU A 24 8.42 -2.19 -8.79
N GLY A 25 8.63 -3.46 -8.43
CA GLY A 25 9.62 -3.88 -7.43
C GLY A 25 9.21 -3.51 -6.00
N ILE A 26 7.93 -3.28 -5.74
CA ILE A 26 7.41 -2.96 -4.41
C ILE A 26 7.07 -4.26 -3.69
N LYS A 27 7.56 -4.40 -2.45
CA LYS A 27 7.35 -5.58 -1.64
C LYS A 27 6.02 -5.46 -0.90
N ILE A 28 5.16 -6.47 -1.01
CA ILE A 28 3.93 -6.55 -0.22
C ILE A 28 4.24 -7.22 1.10
N SER A 29 3.89 -6.54 2.19
CA SER A 29 4.08 -7.02 3.56
C SER A 29 2.85 -7.80 4.03
N LYS A 30 1.65 -7.26 3.82
CA LYS A 30 0.39 -7.87 4.27
C LYS A 30 -0.82 -7.40 3.46
N TYR A 31 -1.86 -8.22 3.40
CA TYR A 31 -3.17 -7.86 2.88
C TYR A 31 -4.25 -8.08 3.94
N TYR A 32 -5.16 -7.11 4.08
CA TYR A 32 -6.28 -7.11 5.02
C TYR A 32 -7.59 -7.14 4.22
N PRO A 33 -8.14 -8.33 3.90
CA PRO A 33 -9.26 -8.46 2.98
C PRO A 33 -10.53 -7.73 3.42
N GLY A 34 -10.85 -7.77 4.73
CA GLY A 34 -12.05 -7.14 5.27
C GLY A 34 -12.06 -5.61 5.16
N LEU A 35 -10.88 -4.99 5.06
CA LEU A 35 -10.71 -3.54 4.92
C LEU A 35 -10.27 -3.12 3.52
N LYS A 36 -9.99 -4.10 2.63
CA LYS A 36 -9.34 -3.88 1.34
C LYS A 36 -8.04 -3.05 1.45
N ILE A 37 -7.25 -3.29 2.50
CA ILE A 37 -5.97 -2.58 2.73
C ILE A 37 -4.80 -3.48 2.37
N VAL A 38 -3.82 -2.93 1.67
CA VAL A 38 -2.51 -3.57 1.42
C VAL A 38 -1.43 -2.80 2.16
N LYS A 39 -0.64 -3.51 2.98
CA LYS A 39 0.60 -3.01 3.57
C LYS A 39 1.75 -3.37 2.65
N PHE A 40 2.56 -2.39 2.25
CA PHE A 40 3.70 -2.60 1.36
C PHE A 40 4.90 -1.74 1.74
N GLU A 41 6.08 -2.19 1.33
CA GLU A 41 7.37 -1.63 1.68
C GLU A 41 8.11 -1.23 0.40
N THR A 42 8.66 -0.02 0.38
CA THR A 42 9.48 0.46 -0.74
C THR A 42 10.50 1.50 -0.31
N GLU A 43 11.61 1.58 -1.04
CA GLU A 43 12.61 2.64 -0.93
C GLU A 43 12.30 3.84 -1.83
N LYS A 44 11.36 3.67 -2.77
CA LYS A 44 10.94 4.72 -3.70
C LYS A 44 10.00 5.68 -2.98
N GLU A 45 10.08 6.97 -3.31
CA GLU A 45 9.04 7.92 -2.93
C GLU A 45 7.71 7.51 -3.57
N VAL A 46 6.70 7.40 -2.71
CA VAL A 46 5.32 7.10 -3.09
C VAL A 46 4.56 8.41 -3.18
N SER A 47 4.26 8.84 -4.40
CA SER A 47 3.32 9.93 -4.66
C SER A 47 1.97 9.34 -5.07
N GLU A 48 0.87 9.76 -4.46
CA GLU A 48 -0.50 9.27 -4.74
C GLU A 48 -0.83 9.22 -6.24
N ALA A 49 -0.33 10.19 -7.02
CA ALA A 49 -0.54 10.29 -8.47
C ALA A 49 -0.04 9.09 -9.30
N LYS A 50 0.80 8.20 -8.73
CA LYS A 50 1.35 7.03 -9.43
C LYS A 50 0.53 5.75 -9.25
N PHE A 51 -0.51 5.77 -8.42
CA PHE A 51 -1.23 4.56 -7.99
C PHE A 51 -2.74 4.71 -8.18
N ASP A 52 -3.18 4.65 -9.45
CA ASP A 52 -4.59 4.70 -9.89
C ASP A 52 -5.50 3.58 -9.32
N PHE A 53 -4.93 2.63 -8.59
CA PHE A 53 -5.64 1.51 -7.96
C PHE A 53 -5.83 1.66 -6.45
N PHE A 54 -5.31 2.73 -5.84
CA PHE A 54 -5.56 3.07 -4.45
C PHE A 54 -6.48 4.29 -4.34
N ILE A 55 -7.36 4.29 -3.34
CA ILE A 55 -8.18 5.44 -2.96
C ILE A 55 -7.32 6.46 -2.21
N THR A 56 -6.45 5.95 -1.33
CA THR A 56 -5.52 6.73 -0.49
C THR A 56 -4.31 5.85 -0.18
N ILE A 57 -3.17 6.50 0.07
CA ILE A 57 -1.95 5.86 0.55
C ILE A 57 -1.44 6.66 1.74
N GLU A 58 -1.27 5.99 2.86
CA GLU A 58 -0.71 6.58 4.08
C GLU A 58 0.63 5.92 4.41
N GLU A 59 1.64 6.72 4.75
CA GLU A 59 2.90 6.22 5.32
C GLU A 59 2.62 5.71 6.74
N GLU A 60 3.17 4.54 7.09
CA GLU A 60 3.14 4.05 8.47
C GLU A 60 3.96 5.01 9.34
N LYS A 61 3.27 5.77 10.19
CA LYS A 61 3.89 6.66 11.16
C LYS A 61 4.14 5.91 12.46
N GLU A 62 5.31 6.11 13.05
CA GLU A 62 5.61 5.64 14.41
C GLU A 62 5.00 6.59 15.45
N ASP A 63 3.67 6.78 15.41
CA ASP A 63 2.99 7.72 16.31
C ASP A 63 2.64 7.12 17.69
N PHE A 64 2.98 5.84 17.92
CA PHE A 64 2.72 5.13 19.18
C PHE A 64 4.01 4.91 19.98
N PHE A 65 4.64 5.99 20.42
CA PHE A 65 5.55 5.92 21.57
C PHE A 65 4.71 6.14 22.83
N ILE A 66 4.24 5.05 23.45
CA ILE A 66 3.75 5.12 24.82
C ILE A 66 4.99 5.27 25.70
N GLN A 67 5.16 6.46 26.28
CA GLN A 67 6.26 6.80 27.18
C GLN A 67 6.02 6.24 28.58
#